data_AF-A0A2H0TPL4-F1
#
_entry.id   AF-A0A2H0TPL4-F1
#
_cell.length_a   1.000
_cell.length_b   1.000
_cell.length_c   1.000
_cell.angle_alpha   90.00
_cell.angle_beta   90.00
_cell.angle_gamma   90.00
#
_symmetry.space_group_name_H-M   'P 1'
#
loop_
_entity.id
_entity.type
_entity.pdbx_description
1 polymer ?
#
loop_
_entity_poly.entity_id
_entity_poly.type
_entity_poly.pdbx_seq_one_letter_code
_entity_poly.pdbx_strand_id
1 'polypeptide(L)' 'MTPTILKEFRCKNCNKLFFKGHILEAIIEIKCKNCKSVETIDQMQSVTP' A
#
# COMPACT_ATOMS: atom_id res chain seq x y z
N MET A 1 19.83 8.82 13.19
CA MET A 1 19.06 8.22 12.08
C MET A 1 17.63 8.05 12.57
N THR A 2 16.67 8.80 12.04
CA THR A 2 15.25 8.62 12.39
C THR A 2 14.72 7.35 11.70
N PRO A 3 14.03 6.46 12.41
CA PRO A 3 13.51 5.24 11.81
C PRO A 3 12.40 5.58 10.81
N THR A 4 12.58 5.21 9.55
CA THR A 4 11.53 5.30 8.53
C THR A 4 10.48 4.23 8.82
N ILE A 5 9.31 4.64 9.32
CA ILE A 5 8.19 3.73 9.55
C ILE A 5 7.57 3.40 8.19
N LEU A 6 7.76 2.16 7.73
CA LEU A 6 7.14 1.66 6.50
C LEU A 6 5.68 1.29 6.76
N LYS A 7 4.76 1.79 5.93
CA LYS A 7 3.34 1.44 6.00
C LYS A 7 3.13 0.06 5.40
N GLU A 8 2.30 -0.75 6.06
CA GLU A 8 1.86 -2.04 5.51
C GLU A 8 0.67 -1.84 4.59
N PHE A 9 0.74 -2.44 3.41
CA PHE A 9 -0.38 -2.53 2.48
C PHE A 9 -0.85 -3.97 2.45
N ARG A 10 -2.08 -4.20 2.89
CA ARG A 10 -2.67 -5.54 3.05
C ARG A 10 -3.94 -5.65 2.22
N CYS A 11 -4.20 -6.86 1.74
CA CYS A 11 -5.43 -7.22 1.07
C CYS A 11 -6.62 -7.03 2.02
N LYS A 12 -7.61 -6.23 1.62
CA LYS A 12 -8.84 -6.00 2.40
C LYS A 12 -9.68 -7.26 2.58
N ASN A 13 -9.58 -8.24 1.67
CA ASN A 13 -10.41 -9.43 1.71
C ASN A 13 -9.84 -10.60 2.53
N CYS A 14 -8.51 -10.79 2.54
CA CYS A 14 -7.88 -11.90 3.26
C CYS A 14 -6.74 -11.49 4.19
N ASN A 15 -6.54 -10.19 4.39
CA ASN A 15 -5.51 -9.59 5.24
C ASN A 15 -4.06 -10.00 4.91
N LYS A 16 -3.84 -10.65 3.77
CA LYS A 16 -2.51 -10.99 3.28
C LYS A 16 -1.72 -9.72 3.00
N LEU A 17 -0.49 -9.67 3.48
CA LEU A 17 0.44 -8.59 3.16
C LEU A 17 0.74 -8.58 1.66
N PHE A 18 0.54 -7.43 1.02
CA PHE A 18 1.03 -7.16 -0.31
C PHE A 18 2.51 -6.77 -0.24
N PHE A 19 2.81 -5.67 0.46
CA PHE A 19 4.15 -5.15 0.67
C PHE A 19 4.17 -4.16 1.84
N LYS A 20 5.37 -3.74 2.26
CA LYS A 20 5.58 -2.58 3.14
C LYS A 20 6.37 -1.53 2.39
N GLY A 21 6.01 -0.25 2.52
CA GLY A 21 6.69 0.81 1.79
C GLY A 21 6.28 2.21 2.26
N HIS A 22 7.02 3.20 1.77
CA HIS A 22 6.65 4.60 1.83
C HIS A 22 6.35 5.06 0.40
N ILE A 23 5.08 5.34 0.12
CA ILE A 23 4.62 5.83 -1.19
C ILE A 23 4.28 7.31 -1.02
N LEU A 24 4.95 8.16 -1.80
CA LEU A 24 4.69 9.60 -1.86
C LEU A 24 3.46 9.88 -2.72
N GLU A 25 3.50 9.41 -3.97
CA GLU A 25 2.43 9.57 -4.94
C GLU A 25 2.41 8.37 -5.89
N ALA A 26 1.33 7.58 -5.87
CA ALA A 26 1.12 6.49 -6.82
C ALA A 26 -0.33 6.00 -6.80
N ILE A 27 -0.79 5.52 -7.96
CA ILE A 27 -1.97 4.68 -8.11
C ILE A 27 -1.47 3.26 -8.45
N ILE A 28 -1.75 2.30 -7.57
CA ILE A 28 -1.26 0.92 -7.70
C ILE A 28 -2.47 -0.01 -7.74
N GLU A 29 -2.64 -0.74 -8.84
CA GLU A 29 -3.57 -1.88 -8.90
C GLU A 29 -2.82 -3.17 -8.57
N ILE A 30 -3.33 -3.93 -7.60
CA ILE A 30 -2.69 -5.16 -7.14
C ILE A 30 -3.71 -6.30 -7.02
N LYS A 31 -3.36 -7.44 -7.63
CA LYS A 31 -4.11 -8.68 -7.50
C LYS A 31 -3.55 -9.52 -6.35
N CYS A 32 -4.39 -9.83 -5.38
CA CYS A 32 -4.03 -10.72 -4.29
C CYS A 32 -3.79 -12.14 -4.79
N LYS A 33 -2.57 -12.67 -4.58
CA LYS A 33 -2.26 -14.05 -4.99
C LYS A 33 -3.07 -15.11 -4.21
N ASN A 34 -3.55 -14.79 -3.01
CA ASN A 34 -4.29 -15.71 -2.15
C ASN A 34 -5.78 -15.77 -2.51
N CYS A 35 -6.53 -14.68 -2.28
CA CYS A 35 -7.98 -14.66 -2.52
C CYS A 35 -8.38 -14.13 -3.91
N LYS A 36 -7.42 -13.80 -4.77
CA LYS A 36 -7.63 -13.31 -6.15
C LYS A 36 -8.40 -11.99 -6.29
N SER A 37 -8.73 -11.31 -5.18
CA SER A 37 -9.29 -9.95 -5.21
C SER A 37 -8.30 -8.99 -5.85
N VAL A 38 -8.83 -8.02 -6.59
CA VAL A 38 -8.07 -6.91 -7.19
C VAL A 38 -8.41 -5.67 -6.41
N GLU A 39 -7.39 -4.93 -5.97
CA GLU A 39 -7.54 -3.73 -5.15
C GLU A 39 -6.68 -2.60 -5.71
N THR A 40 -7.21 -1.38 -5.67
CA THR A 40 -6.49 -0.17 -6.03
C THR A 40 -6.06 0.56 -4.76
N ILE A 41 -4.77 0.84 -4.66
CA ILE A 41 -4.17 1.73 -3.67
C ILE A 41 -3.95 3.06 -4.37
N ASP A 42 -4.72 4.07 -3.98
CA ASP A 42 -4.55 5.45 -4.42
C ASP A 42 -3.94 6.24 -3.26
N GLN A 43 -2.70 6.68 -3.42
CA GLN A 43 -2.01 7.48 -2.43
C GLN A 43 -1.46 8.73 -3.09
N MET A 44 -2.03 9.88 -2.74
CA MET A 44 -1.47 11.22 -2.93
C MET A 44 -1.15 11.78 -1.56
N GLN A 45 0.13 11.94 -1.23
CA GLN A 45 0.50 12.83 -0.13
C GLN A 45 0.47 14.27 -0.63
N SER A 46 -0.50 15.04 -0.16
CA SER A 46 -0.40 16.50 -0.18
C SER A 46 0.77 16.89 0.73
N VAL A 47 1.92 17.16 0.11
CA VAL A 47 3.02 17.85 0.78
C VAL A 47 2.56 19.27 1.09
N THR A 48 1.96 19.46 2.27
CA THR A 48 1.76 20.80 2.82
C THR A 48 3.15 21.36 3.18
N PRO A 49 3.55 22.52 2.63
CA PRO A 49 4.88 23.10 2.84
C PRO A 49 5.17 23.48 4.29
#